data_AF-A0A949YWK1-F1
#
_entry.id   AF-A0A949YWK1-F1
#
_cell.length_a   1.000
_cell.length_b   1.000
_cell.length_c   1.000
_cell.angle_alpha   90.00
_cell.angle_beta   90.00
_cell.angle_gamma   90.00
#
_symmetry.space_group_name_H-M   'P 1'
#
loop_
_entity.id
_entity.type
_entity.pdbx_description
1 polymer ?
#
loop_
_entity_poly.entity_id
_entity_poly.type
_entity_poly.pdbx_seq_one_letter_code
_entity_poly.pdbx_strand_id
1 'polypeptide(L)' 'MIDFAAARRMMVDGQVRTSDVSDLRIIAAMLELPRERFVPESKAA' A
#
# COMPACT_ATOMS: atom_id res chain seq x y z
N MET A 1 -12.69 13.08 -2.05
CA MET A 1 -11.25 12.89 -1.83
C MET A 1 -11.01 11.42 -1.60
N ILE A 2 -10.00 10.82 -2.23
CA ILE A 2 -9.73 9.37 -2.11
C ILE A 2 -9.13 9.09 -0.73
N ASP A 3 -9.64 8.07 -0.04
CA ASP A 3 -9.01 7.54 1.17
C ASP A 3 -7.87 6.59 0.79
N PHE A 4 -6.65 7.14 0.72
CA PHE A 4 -5.46 6.37 0.40
C PHE A 4 -5.10 5.35 1.47
N ALA A 5 -5.47 5.56 2.73
CA ALA A 5 -5.21 4.60 3.80
C ALA A 5 -6.12 3.37 3.67
N ALA A 6 -7.39 3.54 3.30
CA ALA A 6 -8.27 2.44 2.95
C ALA A 6 -7.78 1.70 1.69
N ALA A 7 -7.44 2.42 0.62
CA ALA A 7 -6.94 1.83 -0.61
C ALA A 7 -5.66 1.00 -0.41
N ARG A 8 -4.74 1.49 0.44
CA ARG A 8 -3.49 0.79 0.78
C ARG A 8 -3.76 -0.49 1.57
N ARG A 9 -4.66 -0.47 2.56
CA ARG A 9 -5.08 -1.69 3.28
C ARG A 9 -5.63 -2.75 2.33
N MET A 10 -6.55 -2.37 1.44
CA MET A 10 -7.13 -3.28 0.45
C MET A 10 -6.07 -3.87 -0.48
N MET A 11 -5.10 -3.06 -0.92
CA MET A 11 -3.99 -3.55 -1.74
C MET A 11 -3.09 -4.51 -0.95
N VAL A 12 -2.79 -4.24 0.33
CA VAL A 12 -1.94 -5.14 1.14
C VAL A 12 -2.64 -6.49 1.32
N ASP A 13 -3.93 -6.48 1.63
CA ASP A 13 -4.70 -7.71 1.85
C ASP A 13 -4.94 -8.51 0.57
N GLY A 14 -5.25 -7.84 -0.54
CA GLY A 14 -5.63 -8.50 -1.80
C GLY A 14 -4.45 -8.87 -2.70
N GLN A 15 -3.33 -8.15 -2.60
CA GLN A 15 -2.20 -8.30 -3.54
C GLN A 15 -0.91 -8.72 -2.83
N VAL A 16 -0.53 -8.05 -1.74
CA VAL A 16 0.77 -8.29 -1.09
C VAL A 16 0.77 -9.63 -0.35
N ARG A 17 -0.22 -9.83 0.53
CA ARG A 17 -0.33 -11.06 1.34
C ARG A 17 -0.66 -12.29 0.49
N THR A 18 -1.37 -12.10 -0.63
CA THR A 18 -1.69 -13.17 -1.59
C THR A 18 -0.48 -13.55 -2.46
N SER A 19 0.56 -12.72 -2.51
CA SER A 19 1.82 -13.00 -3.21
C SER A 19 2.89 -13.59 -2.27
N ASP A 20 2.48 -14.43 -1.32
CA ASP A 20 3.34 -15.11 -0.33
C ASP A 20 4.20 -14.19 0.58
N VAL A 21 3.89 -12.89 0.64
CA VAL A 21 4.53 -11.98 1.60
C VAL A 21 3.91 -12.21 2.98
N SER A 22 4.62 -12.96 3.82
CA SER A 22 4.16 -13.36 5.17
C SER A 22 4.95 -12.70 6.30
N ASP A 23 6.10 -12.08 6.04
CA ASP A 23 6.86 -11.35 7.07
C ASP A 23 6.05 -10.15 7.56
N LEU A 24 5.65 -10.20 8.83
CA LEU A 24 4.83 -9.18 9.46
C LEU A 24 5.51 -7.79 9.49
N ARG A 25 6.83 -7.74 9.49
CA ARG A 25 7.59 -6.48 9.46
C ARG A 25 7.44 -5.80 8.09
N ILE A 26 7.45 -6.58 7.02
CA ILE A 26 7.25 -6.08 5.65
C ILE A 26 5.80 -5.61 5.48
N ILE A 27 4.83 -6.39 5.96
CA ILE A 27 3.40 -6.04 5.92
C ILE A 27 3.14 -4.74 6.67
N ALA A 28 3.69 -4.59 7.89
CA ALA A 28 3.55 -3.38 8.68
C ALA A 28 4.11 -2.15 7.95
N ALA A 29 5.33 -2.27 7.38
CA ALA A 29 5.94 -1.19 6.61
C ALA A 29 5.08 -0.77 5.40
N MET A 30 4.48 -1.73 4.69
CA MET A 30 3.60 -1.47 3.55
C MET A 30 2.26 -0.84 3.94
N LEU A 31 1.80 -1.01 5.18
CA LEU A 31 0.59 -0.35 5.69
C LEU A 31 0.87 1.09 6.14
N GLU A 32 2.04 1.34 6.71
CA GLU A 32 2.44 2.65 7.24
C GLU A 32 2.96 3.60 6.17
N LEU A 33 3.74 3.10 5.20
CA LEU A 33 4.38 3.95 4.19
C LEU A 33 3.34 4.41 3.14
N PRO A 34 3.10 5.73 2.97
CA PRO A 34 2.13 6.26 2.02
C PRO A 34 2.66 6.18 0.59
N ARG A 35 2.59 4.99 -0.01
CA ARG A 35 3.13 4.68 -1.35
C ARG A 35 2.65 5.63 -2.45
N GLU A 36 1.47 6.22 -2.29
CA GLU A 36 0.87 7.22 -3.17
C GLU A 36 1.72 8.50 -3.31
N ARG A 37 2.63 8.78 -2.37
CA ARG A 37 3.54 9.92 -2.43
C ARG A 37 4.77 9.69 -3.32
N PHE A 38 4.98 8.46 -3.77
CA PHE A 38 6.17 8.05 -4.52
C PHE A 38 5.87 7.76 -6.00
N VAL A 39 4.73 8.23 -6.51
CA VAL A 39 4.41 8.18 -7.93
C VAL A 39 4.93 9.44 -8.63
N PRO A 40 5.22 9.40 -9.95
CA PRO A 40 5.51 10.60 -10.71
C PRO A 40 4.39 11.63 -10.56
N GLU A 41 4.71 12.93 -10.61
CA GLU A 41 3.73 14.01 -10.46
C GLU A 41 2.55 13.90 -11.45
N SER A 42 2.80 13.39 -12.66
CA SER A 42 1.76 13.14 -13.67
C SER A 42 0.72 12.08 -13.28
N LYS A 43 0.95 11.36 -12.18
CA LYS A 43 0.10 10.31 -11.61
C LYS A 43 -0.31 10.60 -10.18
N ALA A 44 0.18 11.69 -9.59
CA ALA A 44 -0.30 12.17 -8.29
C ALA A 44 -1.76 12.64 -8.44
N ALA A 45 -2.60 12.31 -7.46
CA ALA A 45 -4.02 12.66 -7.47
C ALA A 45 -4.29 13.97 -6.72
#